data_AF-A0A6G0XGY8-F1
#
_entry.id   AF-A0A6G0XGY8-F1
#
_cell.length_a   1.000
_cell.length_b   1.000
_cell.length_c   1.000
_cell.angle_alpha   90.00
_cell.angle_beta   90.00
_cell.angle_gamma   90.00
#
_symmetry.space_group_name_H-M   'P 1'
#
loop_
_entity.id
_entity.type
_entity.pdbx_description
1 polymer ?
#
loop_
_entity_poly.entity_id
_entity_poly.type
_entity_poly.pdbx_seq_one_letter_code
_entity_poly.pdbx_strand_id
1 'polypeptide(L)'
;MEQFRDRDPHASEQATVWGRIYRVPQEEVPEILAQLDHREKAGYDRAEVDVHCTDNVVRRAMVFIATPDNSDFLGPAPLPEMADEIVTRVGPSGPNIEYFLNLCRCMRDIHVEDKHLIDLERLVLERAPKT
;
A
#
# COMPACT_ATOMS: atom_id res chain seq x y z
N MET A 1 -24.66 -9.79 -6.64
CA MET A 1 -24.02 -8.55 -6.18
C MET A 1 -22.66 -8.51 -6.84
N GLU A 2 -22.35 -7.48 -7.61
CA GLU A 2 -20.99 -7.31 -8.17
C GLU A 2 -19.99 -7.21 -7.02
N GLN A 3 -18.92 -7.99 -7.09
CA GLN A 3 -17.84 -7.96 -6.12
C GLN A 3 -16.81 -6.91 -6.55
N PHE A 4 -16.08 -6.32 -5.60
CA PHE A 4 -15.06 -5.31 -5.88
C PHE A 4 -14.05 -5.74 -6.98
N ARG A 5 -13.68 -7.04 -6.98
CA ARG A 5 -12.82 -7.65 -8.00
C ARG A 5 -13.36 -7.52 -9.42
N ASP A 6 -14.67 -7.42 -9.60
CA ASP A 6 -15.31 -7.29 -10.91
C ASP A 6 -15.15 -5.87 -11.49
N ARG A 7 -14.73 -4.90 -10.67
CA ARG A 7 -14.61 -3.47 -11.04
C ARG A 7 -13.17 -2.96 -11.05
N ASP A 8 -12.22 -3.68 -10.47
CA ASP A 8 -10.82 -3.31 -10.46
C ASP A 8 -10.09 -3.92 -11.67
N PRO A 9 -9.69 -3.12 -12.68
CA PRO A 9 -8.97 -3.61 -13.86
C PRO A 9 -7.58 -4.18 -13.51
N HIS A 10 -7.12 -4.02 -12.27
CA HIS A 10 -5.87 -4.57 -11.75
C HIS A 10 -6.06 -5.78 -10.84
N ALA A 11 -7.30 -6.19 -10.56
CA ALA A 11 -7.59 -7.41 -9.82
C ALA A 11 -7.19 -8.64 -10.68
N SER A 12 -6.00 -9.17 -10.41
CA SER A 12 -5.59 -10.45 -10.99
C SER A 12 -6.14 -11.62 -10.16
N GLU A 13 -6.37 -12.77 -10.80
CA GLU A 13 -6.81 -14.02 -10.14
C GLU A 13 -5.77 -14.55 -9.12
N GLN A 14 -4.53 -14.04 -9.16
CA GLN A 14 -3.43 -14.37 -8.25
C GLN A 14 -2.77 -13.09 -7.73
N ALA A 15 -3.50 -12.32 -6.91
CA ALA A 15 -2.97 -11.10 -6.31
C ALA A 15 -1.93 -11.44 -5.23
N THR A 16 -0.66 -11.51 -5.63
CA THR A 16 0.47 -11.56 -4.70
C THR A 16 0.85 -10.13 -4.32
N VAL A 17 0.95 -9.87 -3.01
CA VAL A 17 1.45 -8.59 -2.48
C VAL A 17 2.77 -8.87 -1.78
N TRP A 18 3.79 -8.10 -2.13
CA TRP A 18 5.10 -8.19 -1.51
C TRP A 18 5.28 -7.11 -0.46
N GLY A 19 6.04 -7.42 0.58
CA GLY A 19 6.29 -6.46 1.65
C GLY A 19 7.27 -6.98 2.67
N ARG A 20 7.28 -6.35 3.85
CA ARG A 20 8.08 -6.75 5.00
C ARG A 20 7.17 -6.98 6.19
N ILE A 21 7.49 -8.00 6.97
CA ILE A 21 6.91 -8.23 8.28
C ILE A 21 7.93 -7.86 9.35
N TYR A 22 7.44 -7.28 10.45
CA TYR A 22 8.27 -6.86 11.57
C TYR A 22 7.85 -7.64 12.81
N ARG A 23 8.84 -8.16 13.55
CA ARG A 23 8.61 -8.77 14.86
C ARG A 23 8.81 -7.71 15.93
N VAL A 24 7.76 -7.46 16.70
CA VAL A 24 7.78 -6.54 17.83
C VAL A 24 8.05 -7.32 19.12
N PRO A 25 8.94 -6.86 20.02
CA PRO A 25 9.10 -7.42 21.36
C PRO A 25 7.78 -7.42 22.13
N GLN A 26 7.47 -8.49 22.86
CA GLN A 26 6.14 -8.69 23.44
C GLN A 26 5.75 -7.59 24.44
N GLU A 27 6.73 -7.07 25.16
CA GLU A 27 6.64 -5.96 26.10
C GLU A 27 6.30 -4.62 25.44
N GLU A 28 6.69 -4.42 24.18
CA GLU A 28 6.46 -3.18 23.41
C GLU A 28 5.17 -3.23 22.58
N VAL A 29 4.56 -4.42 22.43
CA VAL A 29 3.34 -4.61 21.61
C VAL A 29 2.23 -3.61 21.98
N PRO A 30 1.86 -3.40 23.25
CA PRO A 30 0.77 -2.47 23.58
C PRO A 30 1.04 -1.03 23.12
N GLU A 31 2.27 -0.56 23.30
CA GLU A 31 2.67 0.80 22.93
C GLU A 31 2.71 0.97 21.41
N ILE A 32 3.36 0.04 20.71
CA ILE A 32 3.47 0.09 19.25
C ILE A 32 2.09 -0.04 18.60
N LEU A 33 1.22 -0.90 19.11
CA LEU A 33 -0.16 -1.01 18.61
C LEU A 33 -0.94 0.29 18.81
N ALA A 34 -0.79 0.97 19.95
CA ALA A 34 -1.45 2.26 20.17
C ALA A 34 -0.96 3.34 19.21
N GLN A 35 0.35 3.36 18.90
CA GLN A 35 0.91 4.27 17.90
C GLN A 35 0.40 3.96 16.49
N LEU A 36 0.33 2.68 16.12
CA LEU A 36 -0.20 2.25 14.83
C LEU A 36 -1.70 2.58 14.70
N ASP A 37 -2.50 2.36 15.74
CA ASP A 37 -3.92 2.74 15.75
C ASP A 37 -4.13 4.25 15.56
N HIS A 38 -3.30 5.06 16.20
CA HIS A 38 -3.38 6.52 16.01
C HIS A 38 -3.04 6.93 14.59
N ARG A 39 -2.04 6.27 13.99
CA ARG A 39 -1.59 6.54 12.62
C ARG A 39 -2.65 6.12 11.60
N GLU A 40 -3.23 4.94 11.76
CA GLU A 40 -4.19 4.33 10.83
C GLU A 40 -5.67 4.65 11.16
N LYS A 41 -5.89 5.75 11.90
CA LYS A 41 -7.21 6.24 12.34
C LYS A 41 -8.20 6.55 11.21
N ALA A 42 -7.75 6.56 9.95
CA ALA A 42 -8.56 6.79 8.77
C ALA A 42 -9.40 5.55 8.37
N GLY A 43 -9.90 4.79 9.35
CA GLY A 43 -10.83 3.67 9.11
C GLY A 43 -10.19 2.38 8.57
N TYR A 44 -8.91 2.13 8.84
CA TYR A 44 -8.29 0.85 8.50
C TYR A 44 -8.74 -0.24 9.49
N ASP A 45 -9.14 -1.39 8.96
CA ASP A 45 -9.43 -2.60 9.73
C ASP A 45 -8.15 -3.40 9.98
N ARG A 46 -8.12 -4.15 11.08
CA ARG A 46 -7.05 -5.11 11.36
C ARG A 46 -7.43 -6.49 10.85
N ALA A 47 -6.51 -7.17 10.18
CA ALA A 47 -6.66 -8.56 9.77
C ALA A 47 -5.40 -9.37 10.11
N GLU A 48 -5.56 -10.66 10.34
CA GLU A 48 -4.45 -11.61 10.41
C GLU A 48 -4.36 -12.37 9.10
N VAL A 49 -3.15 -12.42 8.52
CA VAL A 49 -2.88 -13.07 7.25
C VAL A 49 -1.68 -14.01 7.37
N ASP A 50 -1.69 -15.06 6.55
CA ASP A 50 -0.53 -15.91 6.36
C ASP A 50 0.43 -15.25 5.37
N VAL A 51 1.69 -15.12 5.76
CA VAL A 51 2.76 -14.50 4.98
C VAL A 51 3.79 -15.55 4.61
N HIS A 52 3.93 -15.79 3.31
CA HIS A 52 4.96 -16.67 2.75
C HIS A 52 6.29 -15.94 2.71
N CYS A 53 7.19 -16.26 3.65
CA CYS A 53 8.47 -15.56 3.78
C CYS A 53 9.54 -16.13 2.86
N THR A 54 10.59 -15.36 2.60
CA THR A 54 11.71 -15.72 1.70
C THR A 54 12.55 -16.90 2.20
N ASP A 55 12.43 -17.26 3.48
CA ASP A 55 13.05 -18.45 4.07
C ASP A 55 12.15 -19.70 3.97
N ASN A 56 11.09 -19.64 3.14
CA ASN A 56 10.08 -20.68 2.95
C ASN A 56 9.26 -21.02 4.20
N VAL A 57 9.28 -20.16 5.22
CA VAL A 57 8.44 -20.32 6.41
C VAL A 57 7.19 -19.45 6.27
N VAL A 58 6.03 -20.05 6.50
CA VAL A 58 4.77 -19.30 6.60
C VAL A 58 4.65 -18.74 8.01
N ARG A 59 4.43 -17.43 8.12
CA ARG A 59 4.23 -16.73 9.39
C ARG A 59 2.90 -16.03 9.40
N ARG A 60 2.22 -16.01 10.54
CA ARG A 60 0.99 -15.22 10.73
C ARG A 60 1.36 -13.81 11.15
N ALA A 61 0.79 -12.80 10.50
CA ALA A 61 1.06 -11.40 10.77
C ALA A 61 -0.24 -10.59 10.81
N MET A 62 -0.27 -9.56 11.67
CA MET A 62 -1.32 -8.56 11.67
C MET A 62 -1.03 -7.50 10.61
N VAL A 63 -2.04 -7.14 9.84
CA VAL A 63 -2.01 -6.08 8.83
C VAL A 63 -3.16 -5.11 9.04
N PHE A 64 -2.96 -3.85 8.63
CA PHE A 64 -4.00 -2.83 8.53
C PHE A 64 -4.47 -2.76 7.08
N ILE A 65 -5.78 -2.87 6.84
CA ILE A 65 -6.37 -2.91 5.49
C ILE A 65 -7.58 -1.96 5.47
N ALA A 66 -7.64 -1.08 4.48
CA ALA A 66 -8.86 -0.33 4.19
C ALA A 66 -9.81 -1.20 3.35
N THR A 67 -11.01 -1.44 3.85
CA THR A 67 -12.07 -2.14 3.11
C THR A 67 -12.78 -1.17 2.15
N PRO A 68 -13.51 -1.66 1.14
CA PRO A 68 -14.30 -0.80 0.26
C PRO A 68 -15.38 0.04 0.97
N ASP A 69 -15.74 -0.30 2.21
CA ASP A 69 -16.67 0.45 3.05
C ASP A 69 -16.02 1.66 3.75
N ASN A 70 -14.69 1.83 3.61
CA ASN A 70 -13.97 2.96 4.17
C ASN A 70 -14.36 4.26 3.46
N SER A 71 -14.64 5.33 4.23
CA SER A 71 -15.07 6.63 3.70
C SER A 71 -14.08 7.30 2.77
N ASP A 72 -12.79 6.99 2.92
CA ASP A 72 -11.69 7.55 2.15
C ASP A 72 -11.36 6.68 0.92
N PHE A 73 -12.09 5.58 0.72
CA PHE A 73 -11.92 4.71 -0.43
C PHE A 73 -12.46 5.35 -1.71
N LEU A 74 -11.55 5.79 -2.58
CA LEU A 74 -11.90 6.44 -3.86
C LEU A 74 -12.31 5.45 -4.96
N GLY A 75 -12.09 4.15 -4.75
CA GLY A 75 -12.33 3.13 -5.77
C GLY A 75 -11.21 2.99 -6.81
N PRO A 76 -11.41 2.10 -7.80
CA PRO A 76 -10.47 1.94 -8.90
C PRO A 76 -10.51 3.18 -9.80
N ALA A 77 -9.36 3.58 -10.31
CA ALA A 77 -9.21 4.71 -11.21
C ALA A 77 -8.18 4.41 -12.31
N PRO A 78 -8.27 5.06 -13.48
CA PRO A 78 -7.23 4.96 -14.50
C PRO A 78 -5.87 5.44 -13.99
N LEU A 79 -4.79 4.74 -14.36
CA LEU A 79 -3.41 5.11 -13.97
C LEU A 79 -3.06 6.60 -14.26
N PRO A 80 -3.49 7.21 -15.38
CA PRO A 80 -3.33 8.64 -15.60
C PRO A 80 -3.89 9.52 -14.47
N GLU A 81 -5.10 9.24 -14.00
CA GLU A 81 -5.76 10.04 -12.96
C GLU A 81 -5.08 9.83 -11.61
N MET A 82 -4.70 8.59 -11.29
CA MET A 82 -3.90 8.28 -10.10
C MET A 82 -2.56 9.04 -10.10
N ALA A 83 -1.89 9.12 -11.25
CA ALA A 83 -0.62 9.82 -11.37
C ALA A 83 -0.77 11.33 -11.12
N ASP A 84 -1.83 11.97 -11.64
CA ASP A 84 -2.11 13.39 -11.37
C ASP A 84 -2.35 13.66 -9.88
N GLU A 85 -3.13 12.80 -9.23
CA GLU A 85 -3.39 12.87 -7.79
C GLU A 85 -2.09 12.71 -6.98
N ILE A 86 -1.23 11.75 -7.35
CA ILE A 86 0.06 11.53 -6.68
C ILE A 86 0.98 12.74 -6.82
N VAL A 87 1.07 13.35 -8.01
CA VAL A 87 1.99 14.47 -8.28
C VAL A 87 1.52 15.76 -7.59
N THR A 88 0.20 15.97 -7.44
CA THR A 88 -0.35 17.26 -7.00
C THR A 88 -0.77 17.32 -5.53
N ARG A 89 -1.06 16.19 -4.89
CA ARG A 89 -1.56 16.19 -3.51
C ARG A 89 -0.45 16.30 -2.46
N VAL A 90 -0.74 17.06 -1.41
CA VAL A 90 0.13 17.28 -0.26
C VAL A 90 -0.69 17.09 1.01
N GLY A 91 -0.21 16.24 1.91
CA GLY A 91 -0.82 15.99 3.21
C GLY A 91 0.02 16.56 4.37
N PRO A 92 -0.43 16.38 5.62
CA PRO A 92 0.32 16.80 6.81
C PRO A 92 1.73 16.18 6.90
N SER A 93 1.93 15.00 6.29
CA SER A 93 3.20 14.27 6.26
C SER A 93 4.10 14.64 5.09
N GLY A 94 3.69 15.56 4.21
CA GLY A 94 4.43 15.98 3.03
C GLY A 94 3.74 15.65 1.69
N PRO A 95 4.46 15.83 0.56
CA PRO A 95 3.95 15.56 -0.79
C PRO A 95 3.69 14.08 -1.03
N ASN A 96 2.58 13.75 -1.70
CA ASN A 96 2.21 12.36 -2.00
C ASN A 96 3.20 11.69 -2.97
N ILE A 97 3.79 12.46 -3.88
CA ILE A 97 4.85 11.96 -4.78
C ILE A 97 6.06 11.40 -4.02
N GLU A 98 6.45 12.01 -2.89
CA GLU A 98 7.56 11.50 -2.08
C GLU A 98 7.21 10.16 -1.44
N TYR A 99 6.00 10.03 -0.91
CA TYR A 99 5.49 8.76 -0.37
C TYR A 99 5.53 7.66 -1.43
N PHE A 100 4.97 7.95 -2.61
CA PHE A 100 4.86 6.99 -3.69
C PHE A 100 6.23 6.55 -4.23
N LEU A 101 7.16 7.48 -4.49
CA LEU A 101 8.50 7.13 -4.97
C LEU A 101 9.34 6.38 -3.92
N ASN A 102 9.13 6.67 -2.63
CA ASN A 102 9.74 5.89 -1.55
C ASN A 102 9.23 4.45 -1.53
N LEU A 103 7.94 4.21 -1.78
CA LEU A 103 7.39 2.86 -1.94
C LEU A 103 8.05 2.14 -3.11
N CYS A 104 8.11 2.75 -4.30
CA CYS A 104 8.76 2.15 -5.46
C CYS A 104 10.23 1.79 -5.19
N ARG A 105 10.97 2.64 -4.47
CA ARG A 105 12.33 2.33 -4.01
C ARG A 105 12.36 1.12 -3.07
N CYS A 106 11.47 1.07 -2.07
CA CYS A 106 11.39 -0.07 -1.14
C CYS A 106 11.12 -1.40 -1.87
N MET A 107 10.29 -1.40 -2.91
CA MET A 107 10.01 -2.59 -3.72
C MET A 107 11.26 -3.06 -4.48
N ARG A 108 12.03 -2.12 -5.05
CA ARG A 108 13.34 -2.42 -5.66
C ARG A 108 14.35 -2.96 -4.66
N ASP A 109 14.41 -2.40 -3.45
CA ASP A 109 15.33 -2.85 -2.40
C ASP A 109 15.07 -4.30 -1.97
N ILE A 110 13.82 -4.77 -2.07
CA ILE A 110 13.45 -6.18 -1.83
C ILE A 110 13.43 -7.03 -3.11
N HIS A 111 13.93 -6.50 -4.23
CA HIS A 111 14.04 -7.18 -5.52
C HIS A 111 12.71 -7.70 -6.08
N VAL A 112 11.64 -6.91 -5.92
CA VAL A 112 10.30 -7.23 -6.40
C VAL A 112 9.89 -6.32 -7.55
N GLU A 113 9.31 -6.92 -8.58
CA GLU A 113 8.65 -6.22 -9.67
C GLU A 113 7.13 -6.27 -9.49
N ASP A 114 6.53 -5.12 -9.18
CA ASP A 114 5.08 -4.94 -9.16
C ASP A 114 4.68 -4.15 -10.40
N LYS A 115 3.96 -4.79 -11.31
CA LYS A 115 3.58 -4.20 -12.60
C LYS A 115 2.75 -2.92 -12.42
N HIS A 116 1.82 -2.91 -11.47
CA HIS A 116 0.95 -1.75 -11.26
C HIS A 116 1.78 -0.55 -10.76
N LEU A 117 2.67 -0.78 -9.78
CA LEU A 117 3.56 0.28 -9.29
C LEU A 117 4.54 0.76 -10.36
N ILE A 118 5.09 -0.13 -11.19
CA ILE A 118 6.02 0.23 -12.28
C ILE A 118 5.32 1.10 -13.34
N ASP A 119 4.13 0.70 -13.79
CA ASP A 119 3.38 1.46 -14.79
C ASP A 119 2.95 2.84 -14.27
N LEU A 120 2.55 2.91 -12.99
CA LEU A 120 2.17 4.15 -12.33
C LEU A 120 3.37 5.07 -12.09
N GLU A 121 4.52 4.52 -11.69
CA GLU A 121 5.76 5.27 -11.48
C GLU A 121 6.24 5.95 -12.75
N ARG A 122 6.16 5.27 -13.90
CA ARG A 122 6.47 5.90 -15.19
C ARG A 122 5.61 7.15 -15.42
N LEU A 123 4.30 7.07 -15.22
CA LEU A 123 3.40 8.20 -15.44
C LEU A 123 3.63 9.33 -14.43
N VAL A 124 3.90 9.00 -13.17
CA VAL A 124 4.24 9.98 -12.13
C VAL A 124 5.52 10.74 -12.50
N LEU A 125 6.57 10.04 -12.96
CA LEU A 125 7.83 10.67 -13.37
C LEU A 125 7.71 11.51 -14.65
N GLU A 126 6.87 11.11 -15.60
CA GLU A 126 6.58 11.90 -16.81
C GLU A 126 5.89 13.23 -16.49
N ARG A 127 5.05 13.25 -15.44
CA ARG A 127 4.23 14.39 -15.03
C ARG A 127 4.86 15.24 -13.93
N ALA A 128 5.84 14.70 -13.21
CA ALA A 128 6.55 15.42 -12.17
C ALA A 128 7.25 16.67 -12.76
N PRO A 129 7.23 17.81 -12.06
CA PRO A 129 7.92 19.00 -12.52
C PRO A 129 9.42 18.71 -12.66
N LYS A 130 9.95 18.91 -13.87
CA LYS A 130 11.38 18.80 -14.13
C LYS A 130 12.09 19.92 -13.38
N THR A 131 12.94 19.54 -12.42
CA THR A 131 13.77 20.46 -11.65
C THR A 131 14.93 20.97 -12.51
#